data_AF-A0A352NWL6-F1
#
_entry.id   AF-A0A352NWL6-F1
#
_cell.length_a   1.000
_cell.length_b   1.000
_cell.length_c   1.000
_cell.angle_alpha   90.00
_cell.angle_beta   90.00
_cell.angle_gamma   90.00
#
_symmetry.space_group_name_H-M   'P 1'
#
loop_
_entity.id
_entity.type
_entity.pdbx_description
1 polymer ?
#
loop_
_entity_poly.entity_id
_entity_poly.type
_entity_poly.pdbx_seq_one_letter_code
_entity_poly.pdbx_strand_id
1 'polypeptide(L)'
;MKLSWKVFLSTLIITILTFSIGGYFLISAVFQSALNRESSSALEENKMLRSYFGAVIPTATSEAQSKVAMINISESIISHFTNDKLSIRISDDAQNIIAQSDNINFDMNLLKQLEDNSLSYKTIEYNGSYYIQTASVLQTFTGKVYLETIHNISSIFTDRQNLFSFYRKLIFCMLVINGLLVFFMTLWTLSPLKKLSNTTRE
;
A
#
# COMPACT_ATOMS: atom_id res chain seq x y z
N MET A 1 -5.99 48.29 12.08
CA MET A 1 -6.31 47.34 10.98
C MET A 1 -7.81 47.08 10.98
N LYS A 2 -8.50 47.26 9.85
CA LYS A 2 -9.97 47.12 9.77
C LYS A 2 -10.38 45.71 10.22
N LEU A 3 -11.43 45.63 11.02
CA LEU A 3 -12.04 44.38 11.54
C LEU A 3 -12.11 43.28 10.47
N SER A 4 -12.44 43.66 9.23
CA SER A 4 -12.52 42.77 8.06
C SER A 4 -11.25 41.97 7.76
N TRP A 5 -10.06 42.55 7.97
CA TRP A 5 -8.79 41.83 7.70
C TRP A 5 -8.53 40.74 8.74
N LYS A 6 -8.89 40.97 10.01
CA LYS A 6 -8.74 39.97 11.08
C LYS A 6 -9.70 38.79 10.87
N VAL A 7 -10.95 39.09 10.51
CA VAL A 7 -11.96 38.07 10.23
C VAL A 7 -11.53 37.23 9.02
N PHE A 8 -11.05 37.85 7.95
CA PHE A 8 -10.53 37.15 6.78
C PHE A 8 -9.36 36.21 7.10
N LEU A 9 -8.34 36.72 7.80
CA LEU A 9 -7.17 35.91 8.10
C LEU A 9 -7.54 34.72 8.99
N SER A 10 -8.45 34.93 9.96
CA SER A 10 -8.96 33.86 10.81
C SER A 10 -9.71 32.79 10.01
N THR A 11 -10.65 33.18 9.13
CA THR A 11 -11.41 32.22 8.31
C THR A 11 -10.51 31.47 7.34
N LEU A 12 -9.52 32.13 6.74
CA LEU A 12 -8.53 31.52 5.86
C LEU A 12 -7.72 30.44 6.60
N ILE A 13 -7.20 30.77 7.79
CA ILE A 13 -6.42 29.84 8.62
C ILE A 13 -7.28 28.63 9.00
N ILE A 14 -8.51 28.86 9.51
CA ILE A 14 -9.43 27.78 9.89
C ILE A 14 -9.72 26.87 8.69
N THR A 15 -9.94 27.45 7.51
CA THR A 15 -10.21 26.71 6.28
C THR A 15 -9.03 25.85 5.88
N ILE A 16 -7.82 26.42 5.78
CA ILE A 16 -6.60 25.66 5.46
C ILE A 16 -6.41 24.49 6.42
N LEU A 17 -6.57 24.76 7.71
CA LEU A 17 -6.31 23.79 8.76
C LEU A 17 -7.35 22.66 8.72
N THR A 18 -8.63 22.99 8.56
CA THR A 18 -9.72 22.02 8.43
C THR A 18 -9.55 21.14 7.21
N PHE A 19 -9.30 21.74 6.04
CA PHE A 19 -9.10 20.97 4.81
C PHE A 19 -7.84 20.12 4.93
N SER A 20 -6.70 20.67 5.35
CA SER A 20 -5.43 19.93 5.45
C SER A 20 -5.54 18.70 6.34
N ILE A 21 -6.15 18.85 7.53
CA ILE A 21 -6.37 17.72 8.45
C ILE A 21 -7.34 16.71 7.82
N GLY A 22 -8.48 17.18 7.30
CA GLY A 22 -9.49 16.30 6.69
C GLY A 22 -8.94 15.52 5.49
N GLY A 23 -8.17 16.17 4.62
CA GLY A 23 -7.53 15.55 3.47
C GLY A 23 -6.46 14.55 3.86
N TYR A 24 -5.64 14.86 4.88
CA TYR A 24 -4.68 13.89 5.41
C TYR A 24 -5.37 12.63 5.93
N PHE A 25 -6.41 12.78 6.75
CA PHE A 25 -7.18 11.64 7.27
C PHE A 25 -7.82 10.83 6.14
N LEU A 26 -8.42 11.49 5.15
CA LEU A 26 -9.06 10.82 4.02
C LEU A 26 -8.04 10.02 3.21
N ILE A 27 -6.92 10.63 2.81
CA ILE A 27 -5.86 9.96 2.05
C ILE A 27 -5.30 8.79 2.86
N SER A 28 -5.09 8.96 4.16
CA SER A 28 -4.61 7.90 5.04
C SER A 28 -5.61 6.74 5.15
N ALA A 29 -6.91 7.03 5.24
CA ALA A 29 -7.95 6.00 5.31
C ALA A 29 -8.05 5.21 4.00
N VAL A 30 -7.99 5.89 2.85
CA VAL A 30 -7.96 5.24 1.53
C VAL A 30 -6.72 4.38 1.37
N PHE A 31 -5.55 4.89 1.77
CA PHE A 31 -4.30 4.11 1.74
C PHE A 31 -4.39 2.87 2.62
N GLN A 32 -4.88 3.00 3.86
CA GLN A 32 -5.02 1.86 4.77
C GLN A 32 -6.00 0.82 4.22
N SER A 33 -7.11 1.26 3.61
CA SER A 33 -8.08 0.37 2.97
C SER A 33 -7.45 -0.39 1.80
N ALA A 34 -6.68 0.29 0.94
CA ALA A 34 -5.98 -0.34 -0.16
C ALA A 34 -4.92 -1.33 0.33
N LEU A 35 -4.13 -0.96 1.33
CA LEU A 35 -3.12 -1.83 1.93
C LEU A 35 -3.75 -3.08 2.56
N ASN A 36 -4.83 -2.92 3.33
CA ASN A 36 -5.53 -4.06 3.93
C ASN A 36 -6.11 -5.01 2.89
N ARG A 37 -6.65 -4.46 1.78
CA ARG A 37 -7.14 -5.25 0.66
C ARG A 37 -6.03 -6.06 0.02
N GLU A 38 -4.90 -5.43 -0.31
CA GLU A 38 -3.77 -6.10 -0.94
C GLU A 38 -3.12 -7.14 0.00
N SER A 39 -3.02 -6.86 1.30
CA SER A 39 -2.58 -7.85 2.29
C SER A 39 -3.52 -9.06 2.36
N SER A 40 -4.84 -8.82 2.31
CA SER A 40 -5.84 -9.90 2.34
C SER A 40 -5.78 -10.73 1.06
N SER A 41 -5.65 -10.08 -0.10
CA SER A 41 -5.50 -10.76 -1.39
C SER A 41 -4.21 -11.58 -1.46
N ALA A 42 -3.07 -11.05 -1.01
CA ALA A 42 -1.82 -11.80 -0.93
C ALA A 42 -1.93 -13.03 -0.02
N LEU A 43 -2.65 -12.91 1.10
CA LEU A 43 -2.91 -14.03 2.01
C LEU A 43 -3.82 -15.09 1.38
N GLU A 44 -4.87 -14.69 0.67
CA GLU A 44 -5.77 -15.61 -0.04
C GLU A 44 -5.05 -16.31 -1.20
N GLU A 45 -4.20 -15.59 -1.93
CA GLU A 45 -3.36 -16.13 -2.99
C GLU A 45 -2.38 -17.19 -2.45
N ASN A 46 -1.72 -16.91 -1.32
CA ASN A 46 -0.85 -17.89 -0.65
C ASN A 46 -1.63 -19.13 -0.19
N LYS A 47 -2.84 -18.96 0.38
CA LYS A 47 -3.71 -20.07 0.77
C LYS A 47 -4.11 -20.94 -0.42
N MET A 48 -4.48 -20.32 -1.54
CA MET A 48 -4.83 -21.02 -2.77
C MET A 48 -3.63 -21.83 -3.28
N LEU A 49 -2.46 -21.19 -3.35
CA LEU A 49 -1.23 -21.83 -3.80
C LEU A 49 -0.82 -23.00 -2.91
N ARG A 50 -0.95 -22.86 -1.59
CA ARG A 50 -0.75 -23.94 -0.63
C ARG A 50 -1.71 -25.10 -0.87
N SER A 51 -2.99 -24.81 -1.08
CA SER A 51 -4.01 -25.84 -1.35
C SER A 51 -3.73 -26.56 -2.66
N TYR A 52 -3.34 -25.83 -3.70
CA TYR A 52 -2.93 -26.41 -4.98
C TYR A 52 -1.71 -27.31 -4.80
N PHE A 53 -0.64 -26.78 -4.18
CA PHE A 53 0.58 -27.53 -3.91
C PHE A 53 0.32 -28.82 -3.13
N GLY A 54 -0.52 -28.76 -2.08
CA GLY A 54 -0.93 -29.95 -1.32
C GLY A 54 -1.75 -30.97 -2.11
N ALA A 55 -2.45 -30.55 -3.17
CA ALA A 55 -3.18 -31.46 -4.05
C ALA A 55 -2.30 -32.09 -5.14
N VAL A 56 -1.25 -31.40 -5.59
CA VAL A 56 -0.36 -31.88 -6.67
C VAL A 56 0.85 -32.64 -6.14
N ILE A 57 1.28 -32.39 -4.88
CA ILE A 57 2.35 -33.18 -4.26
C ILE A 57 1.95 -34.65 -4.25
N PRO A 58 2.77 -35.54 -4.83
CA PRO A 58 2.46 -36.95 -4.87
C PRO A 58 2.52 -37.50 -3.44
N THR A 59 1.51 -38.30 -3.09
CA THR A 59 1.57 -39.25 -1.98
C THR A 59 2.54 -40.38 -2.35
N ALA A 60 3.83 -40.03 -2.46
CA ALA A 60 4.86 -40.93 -2.97
C ALA A 60 5.12 -42.08 -1.98
N THR A 61 5.31 -43.28 -2.52
CA THR A 61 5.62 -44.52 -1.78
C THR A 61 7.11 -44.68 -1.45
N SER A 62 7.99 -43.78 -1.92
CA SER A 62 9.43 -43.77 -1.66
C SER A 62 10.02 -42.34 -1.65
N GLU A 63 10.99 -42.11 -0.75
CA GLU A 63 11.60 -40.81 -0.46
C GLU A 63 12.38 -40.21 -1.64
N ALA A 64 13.11 -41.03 -2.41
CA ALA A 64 13.92 -40.56 -3.53
C ALA A 64 13.08 -40.08 -4.73
N GLN A 65 11.98 -40.78 -5.03
CA GLN A 65 11.02 -40.34 -6.05
C GLN A 65 10.25 -39.09 -5.61
N SER A 66 9.97 -38.98 -4.31
CA SER A 66 9.30 -37.81 -3.73
C SER A 66 10.12 -36.53 -3.93
N LYS A 67 11.46 -36.58 -3.73
CA LYS A 67 12.31 -35.39 -3.86
C LYS A 67 12.42 -34.85 -5.29
N VAL A 68 12.60 -35.74 -6.29
CA VAL A 68 12.65 -35.33 -7.71
C VAL A 68 11.29 -34.81 -8.19
N ALA A 69 10.21 -35.48 -7.80
CA ALA A 69 8.85 -35.02 -8.12
C ALA A 69 8.55 -33.66 -7.48
N MET A 70 9.00 -33.44 -6.23
CA MET A 70 8.82 -32.18 -5.52
C MET A 70 9.51 -31.01 -6.23
N ILE A 71 10.75 -31.17 -6.70
CA ILE A 71 11.46 -30.14 -7.48
C ILE A 71 10.68 -29.80 -8.75
N ASN A 72 10.30 -30.81 -9.55
CA ASN A 72 9.59 -30.59 -10.81
C ASN A 72 8.23 -29.89 -10.61
N ILE A 73 7.50 -30.25 -9.55
CA ILE A 73 6.21 -29.62 -9.21
C ILE A 73 6.42 -28.19 -8.72
N SER A 74 7.42 -27.97 -7.87
CA SER A 74 7.79 -26.64 -7.39
C SER A 74 8.16 -25.70 -8.54
N GLU A 75 8.98 -26.15 -9.49
CA GLU A 75 9.34 -25.39 -10.69
C GLU A 75 8.12 -25.12 -11.58
N SER A 76 7.26 -26.12 -11.78
CA SER A 76 6.03 -25.96 -12.58
C SER A 76 5.10 -24.93 -11.96
N ILE A 77 4.92 -24.93 -10.64
CA ILE A 77 4.11 -23.95 -9.92
C ILE A 77 4.70 -22.56 -10.03
N ILE A 78 6.01 -22.43 -9.84
CA ILE A 78 6.70 -21.15 -10.02
C ILE A 78 6.46 -20.64 -11.43
N SER A 79 6.63 -21.45 -12.47
CA SER A 79 6.43 -21.02 -13.86
C SER A 79 4.99 -20.61 -14.19
N HIS A 80 3.99 -21.22 -13.53
CA HIS A 80 2.57 -20.96 -13.82
C HIS A 80 2.01 -19.77 -13.06
N PHE A 81 2.44 -19.56 -11.82
CA PHE A 81 1.85 -18.57 -10.92
C PHE A 81 2.72 -17.31 -10.78
N THR A 82 4.02 -17.36 -11.10
CA THR A 82 4.87 -16.17 -11.05
C THR A 82 4.43 -15.14 -12.09
N ASN A 83 4.43 -13.88 -11.69
CA ASN A 83 4.17 -12.71 -12.53
C ASN A 83 5.02 -11.54 -12.02
N ASP A 84 5.09 -10.43 -12.73
CA ASP A 84 5.77 -9.18 -12.36
C ASP A 84 5.43 -8.67 -10.95
N LYS A 85 4.26 -9.07 -10.42
CA LYS A 85 3.79 -8.72 -9.08
C LYS A 85 3.93 -9.82 -8.05
N LEU A 86 4.09 -11.08 -8.46
CA LEU A 86 4.08 -12.24 -7.56
C LEU A 86 5.33 -13.07 -7.80
N SER A 87 6.21 -13.09 -6.80
CA SER A 87 7.36 -13.99 -6.76
C SER A 87 7.07 -15.12 -5.75
N ILE A 88 7.55 -16.32 -6.03
CA ILE A 88 7.28 -17.52 -5.23
C ILE A 88 8.61 -18.13 -4.79
N ARG A 89 8.71 -18.52 -3.52
CA ARG A 89 9.85 -19.25 -2.95
C ARG A 89 9.35 -20.48 -2.19
N ILE A 90 9.96 -21.63 -2.47
CA ILE A 90 9.64 -22.91 -1.84
C ILE A 90 10.89 -23.42 -1.14
N SER A 91 10.78 -23.74 0.15
CA SER A 91 11.91 -24.19 0.98
C SER A 91 11.59 -25.48 1.73
N ASP A 92 12.61 -26.31 1.98
CA ASP A 92 12.48 -27.54 2.76
C ASP A 92 12.46 -27.30 4.28
N ASP A 93 12.35 -28.38 5.07
CA ASP A 93 12.33 -28.35 6.54
C ASP A 93 13.60 -27.74 7.16
N ALA A 94 14.73 -27.88 6.47
CA ALA A 94 16.01 -27.28 6.84
C ALA A 94 16.17 -25.83 6.31
N GLN A 95 15.11 -25.24 5.75
CA GLN A 95 15.07 -23.92 5.13
C GLN A 95 15.98 -23.77 3.91
N ASN A 96 16.36 -24.87 3.27
CA ASN A 96 17.05 -24.82 1.98
C ASN A 96 16.04 -24.54 0.87
N ILE A 97 16.39 -23.63 -0.02
CA ILE A 97 15.54 -23.25 -1.16
C ILE A 97 15.49 -24.43 -2.13
N ILE A 98 14.29 -24.98 -2.33
CA ILE A 98 14.02 -26.03 -3.33
C ILE A 98 13.87 -25.39 -4.69
N ALA A 99 13.09 -24.30 -4.78
CA ALA A 99 12.88 -23.54 -6.00
C ALA A 99 12.46 -22.10 -5.68
N GLN A 100 12.85 -21.15 -6.54
CA GLN A 100 12.54 -19.73 -6.39
C GLN A 100 12.37 -19.07 -7.75
N SER A 101 11.40 -18.15 -7.87
CA SER A 101 11.11 -17.45 -9.13
C SER A 101 12.06 -16.29 -9.43
N ASP A 102 12.48 -15.55 -8.39
CA ASP A 102 13.32 -14.36 -8.50
C ASP A 102 14.48 -14.43 -7.52
N ASN A 103 15.66 -13.96 -7.93
CA ASN A 103 16.89 -13.96 -7.12
C ASN A 103 16.89 -12.92 -5.96
N ILE A 104 15.72 -12.46 -5.53
CA ILE A 104 15.61 -11.50 -4.43
C ILE A 104 15.68 -12.26 -3.12
N ASN A 105 16.77 -12.05 -2.40
CA ASN A 105 17.06 -12.74 -1.14
C ASN A 105 16.32 -12.06 0.02
N PHE A 106 15.02 -12.37 0.16
CA PHE A 106 14.22 -11.87 1.28
C PHE A 106 14.58 -12.60 2.58
N ASP A 107 14.66 -11.83 3.66
CA ASP A 107 15.10 -12.30 4.96
C ASP A 107 14.22 -13.45 5.49
N MET A 108 14.83 -14.56 5.89
CA MET A 108 14.16 -15.80 6.35
C MET A 108 13.49 -15.65 7.73
N ASN A 109 13.56 -14.46 8.34
CA ASN A 109 13.05 -14.22 9.69
C ASN A 109 11.54 -14.45 9.83
N LEU A 110 10.76 -14.38 8.74
CA LEU A 110 9.33 -14.67 8.79
C LEU A 110 9.05 -16.16 9.07
N LEU A 111 9.87 -17.06 8.54
CA LEU A 111 9.75 -18.51 8.71
C LEU A 111 10.00 -18.96 10.15
N LYS A 112 10.85 -18.24 10.89
CA LYS A 112 11.13 -18.52 12.31
C LYS A 112 9.95 -18.25 13.24
N GLN A 113 8.97 -17.48 12.76
CA GLN A 113 7.81 -17.05 13.53
C GLN A 113 6.54 -17.84 13.19
N LEU A 114 6.62 -18.77 12.23
CA LEU A 114 5.52 -19.67 11.88
C LEU A 114 5.50 -20.87 12.83
N GLU A 115 4.52 -20.92 13.73
CA GLU A 115 4.11 -22.17 14.39
C GLU A 115 3.34 -23.06 13.40
N ASP A 116 3.30 -24.37 13.69
CA ASP A 116 2.68 -25.39 12.85
C ASP A 116 1.27 -24.99 12.41
N ASN A 117 1.06 -24.97 11.08
CA ASN A 117 -0.20 -24.68 10.40
C ASN A 117 -0.69 -23.21 10.43
N SER A 118 0.18 -22.26 10.81
CA SER A 118 -0.14 -20.82 10.78
C SER A 118 0.18 -20.16 9.43
N LEU A 119 -0.63 -19.17 9.05
CA LEU A 119 -0.31 -18.23 7.96
C LEU A 119 0.14 -16.92 8.58
N SER A 120 1.28 -16.40 8.14
CA SER A 120 1.80 -15.11 8.58
C SER A 120 2.10 -14.22 7.38
N TYR A 121 1.99 -12.91 7.57
CA TYR A 121 2.35 -11.92 6.57
C TYR A 121 3.17 -10.79 7.20
N LYS A 122 4.08 -10.20 6.42
CA LYS A 122 4.84 -9.01 6.80
C LYS A 122 5.05 -8.13 5.59
N THR A 123 4.98 -6.82 5.82
CA THR A 123 5.37 -5.83 4.83
C THR A 123 6.87 -5.57 4.92
N ILE A 124 7.57 -5.63 3.79
CA ILE A 124 9.02 -5.46 3.68
C ILE A 124 9.30 -4.36 2.68
N GLU A 125 10.21 -3.46 3.04
CA GLU A 125 10.82 -2.52 2.11
C GLU A 125 12.14 -3.10 1.63
N TYR A 126 12.30 -3.25 0.33
CA TYR A 126 13.53 -3.72 -0.29
C TYR A 126 13.85 -2.89 -1.52
N ASN A 127 15.04 -2.28 -1.55
CA ASN A 127 15.54 -1.48 -2.67
C ASN A 127 14.58 -0.36 -3.11
N GLY A 128 13.91 0.30 -2.16
CA GLY A 128 12.92 1.36 -2.42
C GLY A 128 11.56 0.90 -2.93
N SER A 129 11.35 -0.42 -3.03
CA SER A 129 10.07 -1.04 -3.36
C SER A 129 9.44 -1.69 -2.12
N TYR A 130 8.12 -1.75 -2.10
CA TYR A 130 7.36 -2.31 -0.99
C TYR A 130 6.74 -3.64 -1.40
N TYR A 131 6.88 -4.63 -0.53
CA TYR A 131 6.42 -5.99 -0.75
C TYR A 131 5.63 -6.52 0.44
N ILE A 132 4.70 -7.43 0.19
CA ILE A 132 4.05 -8.25 1.21
C ILE A 132 4.60 -9.66 1.05
N GLN A 133 5.35 -10.12 2.06
CA GLN A 133 5.76 -11.51 2.16
C GLN A 133 4.72 -12.25 2.99
N THR A 134 4.12 -13.28 2.40
CA THR A 134 3.24 -14.23 3.08
C THR A 134 3.92 -15.60 3.08
N ALA A 135 3.88 -16.28 4.22
CA ALA A 135 4.38 -17.64 4.33
C ALA A 135 3.30 -18.58 4.83
N SER A 136 3.36 -19.82 4.36
CA SER A 136 2.59 -20.92 4.88
C SER A 136 3.40 -22.20 4.94
N VAL A 137 2.98 -23.10 5.82
CA VAL A 137 3.61 -24.41 6.01
C VAL A 137 2.67 -25.52 5.54
N LEU A 138 3.24 -26.49 4.84
CA LEU A 138 2.57 -27.71 4.43
C LEU A 138 3.34 -28.91 4.96
N GLN A 139 2.63 -29.89 5.51
CA GLN A 139 3.23 -31.13 5.96
C GLN A 139 3.17 -32.16 4.83
N THR A 140 4.34 -32.69 4.45
CA THR A 140 4.49 -33.69 3.40
C THR A 140 5.10 -34.97 3.96
N PHE A 141 5.11 -36.05 3.17
CA PHE A 141 5.70 -37.33 3.58
C PHE A 141 7.21 -37.21 3.89
N THR A 142 7.90 -36.28 3.23
CA THR A 142 9.35 -36.05 3.37
C THR A 142 9.72 -34.99 4.40
N GLY A 143 8.73 -34.39 5.08
CA GLY A 143 8.94 -33.33 6.08
C GLY A 143 8.05 -32.12 5.88
N LYS A 144 8.35 -31.02 6.57
CA LYS A 144 7.65 -29.74 6.39
C LYS A 144 8.20 -29.03 5.15
N VAL A 145 7.30 -28.42 4.38
CA VAL A 145 7.65 -27.57 3.24
C VAL A 145 7.07 -26.19 3.49
N TYR A 146 7.91 -25.18 3.32
CA TYR A 146 7.53 -23.79 3.47
C TYR A 146 7.27 -23.19 2.10
N LEU A 147 6.10 -22.58 1.94
CA LEU A 147 5.68 -21.88 0.74
C LEU A 147 5.55 -20.39 1.04
N GLU A 148 6.39 -19.61 0.39
CA GLU A 148 6.41 -18.16 0.50
C GLU A 148 6.00 -17.52 -0.81
N THR A 149 5.14 -16.52 -0.71
CA THR A 149 4.76 -15.67 -1.82
C THR A 149 5.09 -14.24 -1.47
N ILE A 150 5.70 -13.53 -2.41
CA ILE A 150 6.11 -12.14 -2.28
C ILE A 150 5.31 -11.32 -3.28
N HIS A 151 4.42 -10.48 -2.78
CA HIS A 151 3.57 -9.62 -3.60
C HIS A 151 4.10 -8.18 -3.63
N ASN A 152 4.30 -7.61 -4.82
CA ASN A 152 4.77 -6.23 -4.97
C ASN A 152 3.61 -5.24 -4.80
N ILE A 153 3.69 -4.40 -3.76
CA ILE A 153 2.70 -3.39 -3.42
C ILE A 153 3.20 -1.95 -3.61
N SER A 154 4.33 -1.77 -4.31
CA SER A 154 4.94 -0.46 -4.55
C SER A 154 4.01 0.54 -5.24
N SER A 155 3.06 0.04 -6.04
CA SER A 155 2.03 0.87 -6.67
C SER A 155 1.18 1.62 -5.64
N ILE A 156 0.79 0.99 -4.53
CA ILE A 156 -0.05 1.62 -3.50
C ILE A 156 0.68 2.81 -2.86
N PHE A 157 1.98 2.67 -2.62
CA PHE A 157 2.81 3.73 -2.03
C PHE A 157 3.05 4.86 -3.02
N THR A 158 3.26 4.53 -4.29
CA THR A 158 3.39 5.51 -5.38
C THR A 158 2.08 6.30 -5.55
N ASP A 159 0.94 5.60 -5.53
CA ASP A 159 -0.39 6.19 -5.62
C ASP A 159 -0.67 7.12 -4.44
N ARG A 160 -0.30 6.73 -3.21
CA ARG A 160 -0.39 7.59 -2.02
C ARG A 160 0.37 8.90 -2.24
N GLN A 161 1.59 8.83 -2.76
CA GLN A 161 2.42 10.02 -2.99
C GLN A 161 1.84 10.91 -4.10
N ASN A 162 1.31 10.31 -5.17
CA ASN A 162 0.60 11.01 -6.22
C ASN A 162 -0.66 11.71 -5.69
N LEU A 163 -1.43 11.05 -4.83
CA LEU A 163 -2.63 11.60 -4.20
C LEU A 163 -2.30 12.82 -3.34
N PHE A 164 -1.24 12.76 -2.52
CA PHE A 164 -0.78 13.91 -1.74
C PHE A 164 -0.30 15.06 -2.63
N SER A 165 0.42 14.76 -3.71
CA SER A 165 0.89 15.78 -4.66
C SER A 165 -0.28 16.48 -5.35
N PHE A 166 -1.27 15.73 -5.81
CA PHE A 166 -2.50 16.26 -6.39
C PHE A 166 -3.31 17.07 -5.37
N TYR A 167 -3.46 16.55 -4.16
CA TYR A 167 -4.17 17.22 -3.07
C TYR A 167 -3.54 18.56 -2.68
N ARG A 168 -2.21 18.66 -2.64
CA ARG A 168 -1.51 19.93 -2.40
C ARG A 168 -1.80 20.97 -3.49
N LYS A 169 -1.86 20.55 -4.76
CA LYS A 169 -2.24 21.45 -5.88
C LYS A 169 -3.69 21.93 -5.72
N LEU A 170 -4.60 21.07 -5.29
CA LEU A 170 -5.99 21.44 -5.01
C LEU A 170 -6.10 22.45 -3.87
N ILE A 171 -5.39 22.25 -2.75
CA ILE A 171 -5.37 23.24 -1.66
C ILE A 171 -4.87 24.60 -2.17
N PHE A 172 -3.80 24.61 -2.98
CA PHE A 172 -3.26 25.86 -3.51
C PHE A 172 -4.27 26.58 -4.43
N CYS A 173 -4.94 25.84 -5.32
CA CYS A 173 -6.00 26.38 -6.18
C CYS A 173 -7.16 26.95 -5.34
N MET A 174 -7.59 26.21 -4.32
CA MET A 174 -8.63 26.62 -3.39
C MET A 174 -8.27 27.91 -2.67
N LEU A 175 -7.01 28.06 -2.24
CA LEU A 175 -6.50 29.28 -1.63
C LEU A 175 -6.50 30.48 -2.57
N VAL A 176 -6.07 30.30 -3.82
CA VAL A 176 -6.08 31.36 -4.83
C VAL A 176 -7.51 31.84 -5.10
N ILE A 177 -8.46 30.90 -5.24
CA ILE A 177 -9.88 31.22 -5.44
C ILE A 177 -10.44 31.97 -4.24
N ASN A 178 -10.13 31.52 -3.01
CA ASN A 178 -10.59 32.18 -1.78
C ASN A 178 -10.01 33.59 -1.65
N GLY A 179 -8.72 33.76 -1.94
CA GLY A 179 -8.05 35.06 -1.96
C GLY A 179 -8.65 36.01 -2.99
N LEU A 180 -8.92 35.53 -4.22
CA LEU A 180 -9.58 36.31 -5.27
C LEU A 180 -10.98 36.76 -4.84
N LEU A 181 -11.81 35.85 -4.32
CA LEU A 181 -13.16 36.18 -3.84
C LEU A 181 -13.12 37.30 -2.79
N VAL A 182 -12.18 37.23 -1.86
CA VAL A 182 -12.06 38.26 -0.81
C VAL A 182 -11.53 39.57 -1.35
N PHE A 183 -10.61 39.54 -2.31
CA PHE A 183 -10.15 40.74 -3.00
C PHE A 183 -11.32 41.45 -3.72
N PHE A 184 -12.14 40.70 -4.45
CA PHE A 184 -13.34 41.23 -5.11
C PHE A 184 -14.36 41.77 -4.11
N MET A 185 -14.66 41.04 -3.04
CA MET A 185 -15.52 41.51 -1.95
C MET A 185 -15.02 42.83 -1.36
N THR A 186 -13.72 42.93 -1.11
CA THR A 186 -13.09 44.13 -0.56
C THR A 186 -13.23 45.31 -1.52
N LEU A 187 -12.95 45.12 -2.81
CA LEU A 187 -13.15 46.13 -3.85
C LEU A 187 -14.61 46.58 -3.91
N TRP A 188 -15.55 45.65 -3.91
CA TRP A 188 -16.97 45.95 -4.07
C TRP A 188 -17.55 46.68 -2.85
N THR A 189 -17.11 46.32 -1.65
CA THR A 189 -17.56 46.95 -0.39
C THR A 189 -16.91 48.33 -0.18
N LEU A 190 -15.66 48.54 -0.61
CA LEU A 190 -14.97 49.83 -0.46
C LEU A 190 -15.31 50.85 -1.55
N SER A 191 -15.74 50.41 -2.74
CA SER A 191 -16.12 51.30 -3.84
C SER A 191 -17.27 52.28 -3.51
N PRO A 192 -18.40 51.87 -2.90
CA PRO A 192 -19.48 52.79 -2.55
C PRO A 192 -19.15 53.71 -1.36
N LEU A 193 -18.33 53.25 -0.40
CA LEU A 193 -17.88 54.06 0.75
C LEU A 193 -17.00 55.23 0.34
N LYS A 194 -16.16 55.09 -0.70
CA LYS A 194 -15.41 56.20 -1.29
C LYS A 194 -16.31 57.25 -1.94
N LYS A 195 -17.45 56.81 -2.48
CA LYS A 195 -18.40 57.69 -3.20
C LYS A 195 -19.21 58.58 -2.24
N LEU A 196 -19.53 58.11 -1.03
CA LEU A 196 -20.19 58.94 0.00
C LEU A 196 -19.24 59.90 0.72
N SER A 197 -17.96 59.56 0.88
CA SER A 197 -16.98 60.45 1.53
C SER A 197 -16.70 61.72 0.72
N ASN A 198 -16.89 61.70 -0.60
CA ASN A 198 -16.63 62.86 -1.45
C ASN A 198 -17.81 63.84 -1.50
N THR A 199 -19.04 63.40 -1.22
CA THR A 199 -20.23 64.29 -1.22
C THR A 199 -20.46 65.02 0.09
N THR A 200 -19.79 64.66 1.19
CA THR A 200 -19.84 65.41 2.47
C THR A 200 -18.79 66.52 2.53
N ARG A 201 -18.02 66.72 1.46
CA ARG A 201 -16.95 67.74 1.38
C ARG A 201 -17.23 68.84 0.36
N GLU A 202 -18.48 68.97 -0.08
CA GLU A 202 -19.04 70.17 -0.71
C GLU A 202 -20.07 70.80 0.24
#